data_AF-A0ABC9QKH6-F1
#
_entry.id   AF-A0ABC9QKH6-F1
#
_cell.length_a   1.000
_cell.length_b   1.000
_cell.length_c   1.000
_cell.angle_alpha   90.00
_cell.angle_beta   90.00
_cell.angle_gamma   90.00
#
_symmetry.space_group_name_H-M   'P 1'
#
loop_
_entity.id
_entity.type
_entity.pdbx_description
1 polymer ?
#
loop_
_entity_poly.entity_id
_entity_poly.type
_entity_poly.pdbx_seq_one_letter_code
_entity_poly.pdbx_strand_id
1 'polypeptide(L)'
;MNLFKIIILACILNLSSLFAQNITIGATPNPFGSLLELMKDDFKNKGYDLKIVEFSDYILPNRALEEKELDANLYQHKPFLEEYNLKKGSNLIATTPVLIAPVGVYSKKIKNLENLKEGARVAIPNDVTNESRALELLEKAKLIELNKNTLKTPLDINKNPKKLKF
;
A
#
# COMPACT_ATOMS: atom_id res chain seq x y z
N MET A 1 -49.03 25.42 9.30
CA MET A 1 -47.81 25.50 8.46
C MET A 1 -48.23 25.16 7.04
N ASN A 2 -48.23 26.12 6.11
CA ASN A 2 -48.79 25.90 4.76
C ASN A 2 -48.05 24.80 4.01
N LEU A 3 -48.80 23.96 3.28
CA LEU A 3 -48.30 22.85 2.45
C LEU A 3 -47.12 23.26 1.55
N PHE A 4 -47.14 24.50 1.07
CA PHE A 4 -46.06 25.11 0.29
C PHE A 4 -44.71 25.21 1.03
N LYS A 5 -44.71 25.48 2.34
CA LYS A 5 -43.50 25.51 3.17
C LYS A 5 -42.95 24.10 3.44
N ILE A 6 -43.82 23.09 3.51
CA ILE A 6 -43.42 21.68 3.67
C ILE A 6 -42.76 21.16 2.39
N ILE A 7 -43.29 21.51 1.23
CA ILE A 7 -42.73 21.13 -0.09
C ILE A 7 -41.36 21.77 -0.30
N ILE A 8 -41.19 23.06 0.01
CA ILE A 8 -39.90 23.75 -0.10
C ILE A 8 -38.85 23.13 0.83
N LEU A 9 -39.21 22.81 2.08
CA LEU A 9 -38.29 22.18 3.03
C LEU A 9 -37.90 20.76 2.60
N ALA A 10 -38.84 19.99 2.04
CA ALA A 10 -38.58 18.65 1.50
C ALA A 10 -37.71 18.67 0.22
N CYS A 11 -37.84 19.69 -0.64
CA CYS A 11 -36.95 19.86 -1.80
C CYS A 11 -35.52 20.26 -1.39
N ILE A 12 -35.37 21.10 -0.36
CA ILE A 12 -34.04 21.50 0.14
C ILE A 12 -33.32 20.33 0.81
N LEU A 13 -34.04 19.47 1.54
CA LEU A 13 -33.50 18.26 2.17
C LEU A 13 -33.09 17.17 1.16
N ASN A 14 -33.67 17.14 -0.04
CA ASN A 14 -33.30 16.20 -1.10
C ASN A 14 -32.19 16.72 -2.02
N LEU A 15 -31.98 18.04 -2.10
CA LEU A 15 -30.94 18.63 -2.94
C LEU A 15 -29.52 18.26 -2.47
N SER A 16 -29.31 18.11 -1.16
CA SER A 16 -28.02 17.69 -0.60
C SER A 16 -27.60 16.28 -1.03
N SER A 17 -28.54 15.41 -1.40
CA SER A 17 -28.24 14.08 -1.95
C SER A 17 -27.79 14.10 -3.42
N LEU A 18 -27.99 15.21 -4.13
CA LEU A 18 -27.69 15.35 -5.56
C LEU A 18 -26.27 15.87 -5.86
N PHE A 19 -25.50 16.23 -4.83
CA PHE A 19 -24.17 16.86 -4.95
C PHE A 19 -23.04 16.04 -4.32
N ALA A 20 -23.22 14.73 -4.09
CA ALA A 20 -22.14 13.89 -3.60
C ALA A 20 -20.96 13.95 -4.59
N GLN A 21 -19.82 14.47 -4.15
CA GLN A 21 -18.63 14.56 -4.99
C GLN A 21 -18.00 13.18 -5.10
N ASN A 22 -17.73 12.72 -6.32
CA ASN A 22 -16.98 11.47 -6.51
C ASN A 22 -15.54 11.66 -6.00
N ILE A 23 -15.05 10.66 -5.27
CA ILE A 23 -13.64 10.52 -4.94
C ILE A 23 -13.18 9.12 -5.34
N THR A 24 -12.20 9.05 -6.23
CA THR A 24 -11.70 7.81 -6.80
C THR A 24 -10.35 7.46 -6.18
N ILE A 25 -10.29 6.34 -5.45
CA ILE A 25 -9.10 5.89 -4.76
C ILE A 25 -8.62 4.56 -5.36
N GLY A 26 -7.38 4.55 -5.83
CA GLY A 26 -6.71 3.32 -6.25
C GLY A 26 -6.16 2.54 -5.06
N ALA A 27 -6.38 1.23 -5.00
CA ALA A 27 -5.86 0.40 -3.91
C ALA A 27 -5.50 -1.00 -4.39
N THR A 28 -4.68 -1.72 -3.62
CA THR A 28 -4.56 -3.17 -3.79
C THR A 28 -5.71 -3.87 -3.06
N PRO A 29 -6.23 -5.01 -3.55
CA PRO A 29 -7.50 -5.56 -3.06
C PRO A 29 -7.54 -5.80 -1.55
N ASN A 30 -6.49 -6.42 -1.01
CA ASN A 30 -6.37 -6.71 0.42
C ASN A 30 -4.99 -6.31 0.96
N PRO A 31 -4.91 -5.65 2.13
CA PRO A 31 -6.03 -5.25 3.00
C PRO A 31 -6.68 -3.91 2.62
N PHE A 32 -6.11 -3.14 1.70
CA PHE A 32 -6.47 -1.73 1.52
C PHE A 32 -7.80 -1.50 0.79
N GLY A 33 -8.08 -2.24 -0.28
CA GLY A 33 -9.39 -2.20 -0.97
C GLY A 33 -10.53 -2.57 -0.02
N SER A 34 -10.40 -3.68 0.71
CA SER A 34 -11.37 -4.08 1.73
C SER A 34 -11.53 -3.04 2.85
N LEU A 35 -10.45 -2.36 3.26
CA LEU A 35 -10.56 -1.27 4.23
C LEU A 35 -11.38 -0.10 3.68
N LEU A 36 -11.13 0.30 2.42
CA LEU A 36 -11.89 1.36 1.76
C LEU A 36 -13.36 0.99 1.57
N GLU A 37 -13.66 -0.27 1.25
CA GLU A 37 -15.02 -0.80 1.17
C GLU A 37 -15.78 -0.62 2.50
N LEU A 38 -15.13 -0.94 3.62
CA LEU A 38 -15.71 -0.74 4.97
C LEU A 38 -15.94 0.74 5.30
N MET A 39 -15.21 1.66 4.67
CA MET A 39 -15.30 3.10 4.92
C MET A 39 -16.32 3.81 4.02
N LYS A 40 -16.98 3.14 3.08
CA LYS A 40 -17.91 3.79 2.14
C LYS A 40 -18.99 4.64 2.83
N ASP A 41 -19.56 4.15 3.93
CA ASP A 41 -20.56 4.90 4.68
C ASP A 41 -19.98 6.15 5.36
N ASP A 42 -18.74 6.09 5.85
CA ASP A 42 -18.04 7.26 6.42
C ASP A 42 -17.80 8.34 5.36
N PHE A 43 -17.42 7.94 4.13
CA PHE A 43 -17.29 8.86 3.00
C PHE A 43 -18.64 9.48 2.63
N LYS A 44 -19.71 8.66 2.55
CA LYS A 44 -21.06 9.13 2.25
C LYS A 44 -21.57 10.13 3.30
N ASN A 45 -21.33 9.86 4.58
CA ASN A 45 -21.66 10.77 5.68
C ASN A 45 -20.92 12.11 5.60
N LYS A 46 -19.77 12.13 4.92
CA LYS A 46 -18.99 13.35 4.61
C LYS A 46 -19.37 13.99 3.27
N GLY A 47 -20.35 13.45 2.55
CA GLY A 47 -20.81 13.98 1.27
C GLY A 47 -20.00 13.51 0.05
N TYR A 48 -19.26 12.40 0.15
CA TYR A 48 -18.48 11.83 -0.94
C TYR A 48 -19.02 10.47 -1.39
N ASP A 49 -19.02 10.23 -2.69
CA ASP A 49 -19.23 8.89 -3.27
C ASP A 49 -17.86 8.26 -3.57
N LEU A 50 -17.46 7.30 -2.74
CA LEU A 50 -16.17 6.64 -2.85
C LEU A 50 -16.19 5.59 -3.97
N LYS A 51 -15.38 5.82 -5.01
CA LYS A 51 -15.07 4.84 -6.07
C LYS A 51 -13.72 4.21 -5.77
N ILE A 52 -13.67 2.88 -5.80
CA ILE A 52 -12.45 2.11 -5.54
C ILE A 52 -12.00 1.47 -6.85
N VAL A 53 -10.75 1.70 -7.21
CA VAL A 53 -10.11 1.07 -8.38
C VAL A 53 -9.05 0.11 -7.88
N GLU A 54 -9.26 -1.19 -8.10
CA GLU A 54 -8.33 -2.21 -7.63
C GLU A 54 -7.19 -2.43 -8.63
N PHE A 55 -5.96 -2.50 -8.12
CA PHE A 55 -4.76 -2.81 -8.88
C PHE A 55 -4.09 -4.06 -8.33
N SER A 56 -3.63 -4.94 -9.23
CA SER A 56 -2.92 -6.18 -8.89
C SER A 56 -1.39 -6.03 -8.81
N ASP A 57 -0.87 -4.82 -9.03
CA ASP A 57 0.57 -4.52 -9.02
C ASP A 57 0.88 -3.17 -8.34
N TYR A 58 2.18 -2.87 -8.18
CA TYR A 58 2.68 -1.68 -7.48
C TYR A 58 3.21 -0.58 -8.41
N ILE A 59 3.03 -0.69 -9.72
CA ILE A 59 3.52 0.28 -10.70
C ILE A 59 2.37 1.18 -11.15
N LEU A 60 1.25 0.58 -11.54
CA LEU A 60 0.10 1.29 -12.11
C LEU A 60 -0.56 2.31 -11.16
N PRO A 61 -0.70 2.08 -9.84
CA PRO A 61 -1.43 3.02 -8.98
C PRO A 61 -0.82 4.43 -8.90
N ASN A 62 0.51 4.56 -8.97
CA ASN A 62 1.16 5.88 -8.97
C ASN A 62 1.01 6.57 -10.33
N ARG A 63 1.20 5.84 -11.43
CA ARG A 63 0.99 6.38 -12.78
C ARG A 63 -0.45 6.90 -12.94
N ALA A 64 -1.45 6.10 -12.55
CA ALA A 64 -2.86 6.49 -12.66
C ALA A 64 -3.16 7.76 -11.84
N LEU A 65 -2.52 7.93 -10.67
CA LEU A 65 -2.65 9.15 -9.88
C LEU A 65 -1.98 10.36 -10.57
N GLU A 66 -0.79 10.20 -11.15
CA GLU A 66 -0.13 11.27 -11.92
C GLU A 66 -0.92 11.69 -13.16
N GLU A 67 -1.53 10.72 -13.84
CA GLU A 67 -2.38 10.92 -15.02
C GLU A 67 -3.78 11.45 -14.66
N LYS A 68 -4.04 11.67 -13.36
CA LYS A 68 -5.31 12.20 -12.80
C LYS A 68 -6.52 11.29 -13.05
N GLU A 69 -6.28 9.99 -13.24
CA GLU A 69 -7.32 8.97 -13.26
C GLU A 69 -7.81 8.64 -11.84
N LEU A 70 -7.00 8.95 -10.82
CA LEU A 70 -7.31 8.79 -9.41
C LEU A 70 -7.18 10.13 -8.68
N ASP A 71 -7.95 10.31 -7.61
CA ASP A 71 -7.79 11.42 -6.66
C ASP A 71 -6.75 11.10 -5.58
N ALA A 72 -6.61 9.82 -5.24
CA ALA A 72 -5.59 9.31 -4.32
C ALA A 72 -5.28 7.83 -4.59
N ASN A 73 -4.22 7.32 -3.99
CA ASN A 73 -4.01 5.87 -3.88
C ASN A 73 -3.66 5.45 -2.45
N LEU A 74 -4.00 4.21 -2.10
CA LEU A 74 -3.75 3.60 -0.79
C LEU A 74 -3.21 2.18 -1.01
N TYR A 75 -1.90 2.05 -1.09
CA TYR A 75 -1.24 0.75 -1.27
C TYR A 75 0.22 0.69 -0.80
N GLN A 76 0.90 1.85 -0.72
CA GLN A 76 2.34 1.95 -0.55
C GLN A 76 2.74 2.59 0.79
N HIS A 77 4.02 2.47 1.13
CA HIS A 77 4.65 3.18 2.22
C HIS A 77 5.57 4.31 1.72
N LYS A 78 5.90 5.26 2.60
CA LYS A 78 6.68 6.45 2.26
C LYS A 78 8.01 6.18 1.52
N PRO A 79 8.84 5.20 1.89
CA PRO A 79 10.07 4.92 1.13
C PRO A 79 9.84 4.52 -0.33
N PHE A 80 8.73 3.80 -0.62
CA PHE A 80 8.39 3.38 -1.99
C PHE A 80 7.96 4.59 -2.82
N LEU A 81 7.17 5.48 -2.22
CA LEU A 81 6.77 6.74 -2.85
C LEU A 81 7.98 7.63 -3.18
N GLU A 82 8.92 7.77 -2.24
CA GLU A 82 10.14 8.56 -2.43
C GLU A 82 11.02 7.98 -3.53
N GLU A 83 11.17 6.65 -3.58
CA GLU A 83 11.88 5.97 -4.66
C GLU A 83 11.21 6.17 -6.01
N TYR A 84 9.87 6.06 -6.06
CA TYR A 84 9.09 6.24 -7.27
C TYR A 84 9.26 7.67 -7.80
N ASN A 85 9.13 8.67 -6.93
CA ASN A 85 9.37 10.07 -7.26
C ASN A 85 10.78 10.32 -7.78
N LEU A 86 11.80 9.75 -7.13
CA LEU A 86 13.18 9.87 -7.57
C LEU A 86 13.38 9.26 -8.98
N LYS A 87 12.80 8.08 -9.24
CA LYS A 87 12.97 7.36 -10.51
C LYS A 87 12.15 7.94 -11.66
N LYS A 88 10.97 8.48 -11.38
CA LYS A 88 10.02 8.96 -12.40
C LYS A 88 10.02 10.46 -12.58
N GLY A 89 10.69 11.20 -11.70
CA GLY A 89 10.61 12.66 -11.67
C GLY A 89 9.22 13.16 -11.27
N SER A 90 8.45 12.32 -10.55
CA SER A 90 7.11 12.65 -10.09
C SER A 90 7.16 13.41 -8.77
N ASN A 91 6.06 14.10 -8.45
CA ASN A 91 5.94 14.93 -7.25
C ASN A 91 4.75 14.51 -6.37
N LEU A 92 4.48 13.20 -6.33
CA LEU A 92 3.40 12.66 -5.52
C LEU A 92 3.75 12.83 -4.03
N ILE A 93 2.76 13.15 -3.20
CA ILE A 93 2.96 13.39 -1.77
C ILE A 93 2.20 12.38 -0.92
N ALA A 94 2.79 11.98 0.21
CA ALA A 94 2.09 11.22 1.23
C ALA A 94 1.34 12.20 2.14
N THR A 95 0.02 12.05 2.24
CA THR A 95 -0.83 12.94 3.04
C THR A 95 -0.93 12.50 4.49
N THR A 96 -1.20 11.22 4.73
CA THR A 96 -1.37 10.66 6.07
C THR A 96 -1.01 9.17 6.12
N PRO A 97 -0.40 8.67 7.21
CA PRO A 97 -0.29 7.24 7.45
C PRO A 97 -1.67 6.64 7.79
N VAL A 98 -2.00 5.51 7.18
CA VAL A 98 -3.31 4.84 7.39
C VAL A 98 -3.15 3.52 8.12
N LEU A 99 -2.34 2.59 7.58
CA LEU A 99 -2.18 1.25 8.11
C LEU A 99 -0.73 0.80 7.95
N ILE A 100 -0.21 0.13 8.99
CA ILE A 100 1.05 -0.60 8.91
C ILE A 100 0.73 -2.09 8.76
N ALA A 101 1.11 -2.68 7.63
CA ALA A 101 1.11 -4.13 7.44
C ALA A 101 2.51 -4.68 7.78
N PRO A 102 2.67 -5.47 8.87
CA PRO A 102 3.94 -6.11 9.18
C PRO A 102 4.33 -7.12 8.08
N VAL A 103 5.58 -7.07 7.64
CA VAL A 103 6.14 -8.07 6.74
C VAL A 103 6.61 -9.30 7.53
N GLY A 104 6.50 -10.48 6.91
CA GLY A 104 6.87 -11.75 7.53
C GLY A 104 7.58 -12.69 6.57
N VAL A 105 8.25 -13.69 7.13
CA VAL A 105 8.82 -14.82 6.37
C VAL A 105 7.88 -16.01 6.52
N TYR A 106 7.55 -16.66 5.40
CA TYR A 106 6.60 -17.76 5.37
C TYR A 106 7.24 -19.01 4.75
N SER A 107 6.83 -20.18 5.22
CA SER A 107 7.24 -21.45 4.62
C SER A 107 6.09 -22.45 4.64
N LYS A 108 5.94 -23.18 3.54
CA LYS A 108 5.04 -24.34 3.46
C LYS A 108 5.68 -25.62 4.01
N LYS A 109 7.01 -25.64 4.21
CA LYS A 109 7.80 -26.85 4.49
C LYS A 109 8.34 -26.91 5.91
N ILE A 110 8.72 -25.77 6.49
CA ILE A 110 9.31 -25.70 7.83
C ILE A 110 8.46 -24.81 8.72
N LYS A 111 8.37 -25.16 10.00
CA LYS A 111 7.65 -24.38 11.01
C LYS A 111 8.56 -23.42 11.79
N ASN A 112 9.86 -23.73 11.86
CA ASN A 112 10.86 -22.97 12.62
C ASN A 112 12.05 -22.65 11.73
N LEU A 113 12.67 -21.47 11.93
CA LEU A 113 13.84 -21.03 11.17
C LEU A 113 15.08 -21.94 11.37
N GLU A 114 15.19 -22.60 12.53
CA GLU A 114 16.25 -23.56 12.83
C GLU A 114 16.30 -24.71 11.82
N ASN A 115 15.13 -25.11 11.31
CA ASN A 115 14.98 -26.17 10.30
C ASN A 115 15.34 -25.70 8.88
N LEU A 116 15.73 -24.43 8.70
CA LEU A 116 16.16 -23.92 7.40
C LEU A 116 17.50 -24.57 7.02
N LYS A 117 17.46 -25.37 5.94
CA LYS A 117 18.62 -26.09 5.41
C LYS A 117 19.63 -25.12 4.79
N GLU A 118 20.90 -25.50 4.84
CA GLU A 118 21.94 -24.85 4.06
C GLU A 118 21.60 -24.92 2.56
N GLY A 119 21.88 -23.85 1.81
CA GLY A 119 21.58 -23.76 0.38
C GLY A 119 20.10 -23.54 0.04
N ALA A 120 19.25 -23.30 1.04
CA ALA A 120 17.83 -23.04 0.82
C ALA A 120 17.61 -21.79 -0.06
N ARG A 121 16.60 -21.86 -0.93
CA ARG A 121 16.14 -20.72 -1.73
C ARG A 121 15.13 -19.90 -0.94
N VAL A 122 15.34 -18.60 -0.85
CA VAL A 122 14.48 -17.63 -0.18
C VAL A 122 14.05 -16.59 -1.20
N ALA A 123 12.78 -16.63 -1.58
CA ALA A 123 12.22 -15.61 -2.46
C ALA A 123 12.03 -14.30 -1.68
N ILE A 124 12.44 -13.19 -2.28
CA ILE A 124 12.27 -11.84 -1.76
C ILE A 124 11.61 -10.94 -2.82
N PRO A 125 11.02 -9.80 -2.43
CA PRO A 125 10.53 -8.80 -3.40
C PRO A 125 11.65 -8.31 -4.32
N ASN A 126 11.27 -7.83 -5.51
CA ASN A 126 12.21 -7.37 -6.54
C ASN A 126 12.17 -5.86 -6.80
N ASP A 127 11.40 -5.10 -6.01
CA ASP A 127 11.50 -3.63 -5.97
C ASP A 127 12.46 -3.21 -4.86
N VAL A 128 13.20 -2.12 -5.09
CA VAL A 128 14.37 -1.73 -4.28
C VAL A 128 14.03 -1.59 -2.79
N THR A 129 12.88 -1.00 -2.47
CA THR A 129 12.53 -0.68 -1.08
C THR A 129 12.04 -1.90 -0.32
N ASN A 130 11.22 -2.76 -0.95
CA ASN A 130 10.75 -3.99 -0.31
C ASN A 130 11.82 -5.09 -0.32
N GLU A 131 12.71 -5.13 -1.32
CA GLU A 131 13.89 -6.01 -1.34
C GLU A 131 14.79 -5.69 -0.13
N SER A 132 15.14 -4.41 0.04
CA SER A 132 15.92 -3.94 1.19
C SER A 132 15.24 -4.30 2.52
N ARG A 133 13.93 -4.06 2.65
CA ARG A 133 13.16 -4.38 3.87
C ARG A 133 13.13 -5.89 4.16
N ALA A 134 13.05 -6.73 3.13
CA ALA A 134 13.09 -8.18 3.29
C ALA A 134 14.48 -8.66 3.76
N LEU A 135 15.55 -8.11 3.19
CA LEU A 135 16.93 -8.41 3.61
C LEU A 135 17.17 -8.00 5.07
N GLU A 136 16.73 -6.82 5.47
CA GLU A 136 16.82 -6.34 6.86
C GLU A 136 16.06 -7.27 7.84
N LEU A 137 14.91 -7.82 7.41
CA LEU A 137 14.18 -8.80 8.20
C LEU A 137 14.97 -10.11 8.37
N LEU A 138 15.67 -10.56 7.33
CA LEU A 138 16.53 -11.75 7.38
C LEU A 138 17.78 -11.53 8.23
N GLU A 139 18.36 -10.33 8.21
CA GLU A 139 19.45 -9.93 9.11
C GLU A 139 18.98 -9.92 10.57
N LYS A 140 17.81 -9.32 10.84
CA LYS A 140 17.20 -9.34 12.18
C LYS A 140 16.94 -10.77 12.68
N ALA A 141 16.64 -11.69 11.77
CA ALA A 141 16.51 -13.12 12.04
C ALA A 141 17.86 -13.87 12.15
N LYS A 142 18.99 -13.16 12.06
CA LYS A 142 20.37 -13.68 12.12
C LYS A 142 20.68 -14.73 11.06
N LEU A 143 20.01 -14.66 9.91
CA LEU A 143 20.24 -15.57 8.78
C LEU A 143 21.35 -15.09 7.86
N ILE A 144 21.54 -13.77 7.79
CA ILE A 144 22.55 -13.06 7.02
C ILE A 144 23.06 -11.87 7.83
N GLU A 145 24.18 -11.27 7.42
CA GLU A 145 24.62 -9.95 7.88
C GLU A 145 24.76 -9.03 6.65
N LEU A 146 24.33 -7.78 6.78
CA LEU A 146 24.30 -6.78 5.71
C LEU A 146 25.36 -5.70 5.93
N ASN A 147 25.72 -5.02 4.85
CA ASN A 147 26.48 -3.79 4.89
C ASN A 147 25.62 -2.60 5.36
N LYS A 148 26.27 -1.52 5.82
CA LYS A 148 25.62 -0.31 6.35
C LYS A 148 25.04 0.64 5.29
N ASN A 149 24.74 0.16 4.10
CA ASN A 149 24.16 0.96 3.03
C ASN A 149 22.70 1.34 3.37
N THR A 150 22.18 2.45 2.82
CA THR A 150 20.81 2.89 3.13
C THR A 150 19.77 1.90 2.56
N LEU A 151 19.88 1.57 1.28
CA LEU A 151 19.10 0.52 0.62
C LEU A 151 20.02 -0.67 0.30
N LYS A 152 19.49 -1.89 0.43
CA LYS A 152 20.26 -3.14 0.32
C LYS A 152 19.70 -4.01 -0.80
N THR A 153 20.60 -4.70 -1.46
CA THR A 153 20.38 -5.77 -2.42
C THR A 153 21.10 -7.03 -1.95
N PRO A 154 20.91 -8.21 -2.58
CA PRO A 154 21.68 -9.40 -2.27
C PRO A 154 23.21 -9.22 -2.40
N LEU A 155 23.67 -8.23 -3.16
CA LEU A 155 25.09 -7.88 -3.27
C LEU A 155 25.64 -7.23 -2.00
N ASP A 156 24.77 -6.73 -1.13
CA ASP A 156 25.14 -6.08 0.15
C ASP A 156 25.24 -7.07 1.32
N ILE A 157 25.11 -8.38 1.06
CA ILE A 157 25.24 -9.44 2.06
C ILE A 157 26.73 -9.74 2.30
N ASN A 158 27.24 -9.43 3.49
CA ASN A 158 28.64 -9.69 3.84
C ASN A 158 28.85 -11.06 4.52
N LYS A 159 27.84 -11.61 5.20
CA LYS A 159 27.86 -12.97 5.72
C LYS A 159 26.56 -13.70 5.40
N ASN A 160 26.71 -14.92 4.90
CA ASN A 160 25.62 -15.83 4.56
C ASN A 160 25.96 -17.26 5.04
N PRO A 161 25.95 -17.53 6.36
CA PRO A 161 26.44 -18.79 6.93
C PRO A 161 25.67 -20.01 6.43
N LYS A 162 24.37 -19.87 6.15
CA LYS A 162 23.53 -20.94 5.57
C LYS A 162 23.58 -21.00 4.04
N LYS A 163 24.44 -20.21 3.38
CA LYS A 163 24.58 -20.15 1.91
C LYS A 163 23.21 -20.06 1.20
N LEU A 164 22.31 -19.24 1.74
CA LEU A 164 20.99 -19.01 1.19
C LEU A 164 21.10 -18.47 -0.23
N LYS A 165 20.15 -18.86 -1.07
CA LYS A 165 20.04 -18.42 -2.47
C LYS A 165 18.83 -17.49 -2.59
N PHE A 166 19.01 -16.36 -3.23
CA PHE A 166 17.99 -15.34 -3.47
C PHE A 166 17.60 -15.36 -4.95
#